data_AF-A0A8T4E0C7-F1
#
_entry.id   AF-A0A8T4E0C7-F1
#
_cell.length_a   1.000
_cell.length_b   1.000
_cell.length_c   1.000
_cell.angle_alpha   90.00
_cell.angle_beta   90.00
_cell.angle_gamma   90.00
#
_symmetry.space_group_name_H-M   'P 1'
#
loop_
_entity.id
_entity.type
_entity.pdbx_description
1 polymer ?
#
loop_
_entity_poly.entity_id
_entity_poly.type
_entity_poly.pdbx_seq_one_letter_code
_entity_poly.pdbx_strand_id
1 'polypeptide(L)'
;MNYKNVVLILVILFMFGLLAYQLMSIEESFRDSVLTEFEKCDRRCSAESRVSYLVEGVCYCKDMISFDKNYRCLSNVTFENAEKYSTRFNTSFVRNVAVSSAIQYENPNSIPTRLFSIYQAIGERVHYISDPRDDEYIATPAETWNIQGGDCDDISILMASMFESIGLDASMVEAYNESYGHVFVIVRIDEDLDRFLQDYKPLIEKYTPYFGMKPFNFLIFRETESECEYSLHNLYMGESVKPFYVIAESTAQGYPGKNNPFEGFNNTRFINIGQ
;
A
#
# COMPACT_ATOMS: atom_id res chain seq x y z
N MET A 1 17.32 -19.64 65.91
CA MET A 1 16.28 -18.63 65.60
C MET A 1 14.97 -19.11 66.20
N ASN A 2 14.27 -18.32 67.02
CA ASN A 2 13.04 -18.75 67.68
C ASN A 2 11.90 -18.89 66.65
N TYR A 3 11.06 -19.92 66.74
CA TYR A 3 9.95 -20.19 65.80
C TYR A 3 9.04 -18.98 65.60
N LYS A 4 8.79 -18.21 66.68
CA LYS A 4 8.04 -16.94 66.63
C LYS A 4 8.67 -15.90 65.69
N ASN A 5 10.01 -15.82 65.63
CA ASN A 5 10.71 -14.86 64.77
C ASN A 5 10.64 -15.29 63.30
N VAL A 6 10.66 -16.60 63.02
CA VAL A 6 10.49 -17.14 61.65
C VAL A 6 9.09 -16.83 61.12
N VAL A 7 8.05 -17.07 61.93
CA VAL A 7 6.66 -16.78 61.56
C VAL A 7 6.45 -15.28 61.34
N LEU A 8 7.01 -14.42 62.20
CA LEU A 8 6.91 -12.97 62.05
C LEU A 8 7.56 -12.49 60.74
N ILE A 9 8.74 -13.01 60.39
CA ILE A 9 9.43 -12.67 59.14
C ILE A 9 8.60 -13.10 57.92
N LEU A 10 7.98 -14.28 57.94
CA LEU A 10 7.12 -14.75 56.85
C LEU A 10 5.88 -13.86 56.67
N VAL A 11 5.24 -13.43 57.76
CA VAL A 11 4.09 -12.52 57.71
C VAL A 11 4.50 -11.16 57.14
N ILE A 12 5.66 -10.63 57.56
CA ILE A 12 6.19 -9.37 57.03
C ILE A 12 6.48 -9.50 55.53
N LEU A 13 7.16 -10.55 55.10
CA LEU A 13 7.44 -10.80 53.67
C LEU A 13 6.16 -10.93 52.84
N PHE A 14 5.14 -11.61 53.38
CA PHE A 14 3.84 -11.74 52.72
C PHE A 14 3.12 -10.38 52.60
N MET A 15 3.12 -9.58 53.66
CA MET A 15 2.56 -8.21 53.65
C MET A 15 3.29 -7.31 52.65
N PHE A 16 4.62 -7.39 52.59
CA PHE A 16 5.42 -6.67 51.59
C PHE A 16 5.12 -7.15 50.16
N GLY A 17 4.93 -8.45 49.96
CA GLY A 17 4.53 -9.03 48.67
C GLY A 17 3.16 -8.53 48.20
N LEU A 18 2.17 -8.47 49.11
CA LEU A 18 0.85 -7.90 48.82
C LEU A 18 0.93 -6.41 48.49
N LEU A 19 1.72 -5.64 49.24
CA LEU A 19 1.91 -4.22 48.99
C LEU A 19 2.56 -3.97 47.62
N ALA A 20 3.60 -4.75 47.28
CA ALA A 20 4.27 -4.67 45.98
C ALA A 20 3.32 -5.01 44.82
N TYR A 21 2.47 -6.03 44.98
CA TYR A 21 1.45 -6.38 44.00
C TYR A 21 0.44 -5.25 43.79
N GLN A 22 -0.05 -4.64 44.88
CA GLN A 22 -0.97 -3.49 44.79
C GLN A 22 -0.31 -2.28 44.11
N LEU A 23 0.95 -1.97 44.44
CA LEU A 23 1.71 -0.91 43.80
C LEU A 23 1.86 -1.14 42.29
N MET A 24 2.23 -2.35 41.86
CA MET A 24 2.28 -2.71 40.43
C MET A 24 0.93 -2.52 39.73
N SER A 25 -0.17 -2.96 40.37
CA SER A 25 -1.51 -2.83 39.78
C SER A 25 -1.95 -1.36 39.64
N ILE A 26 -1.62 -0.51 40.63
CA ILE A 26 -1.91 0.93 40.57
C ILE A 26 -1.07 1.60 39.48
N GLU A 27 0.21 1.25 39.36
CA GLU A 27 1.11 1.79 38.34
C GLU A 27 0.63 1.44 36.92
N GLU A 28 0.20 0.20 36.68
CA GLU A 28 -0.41 -0.19 35.41
C GLU A 28 -1.70 0.58 35.10
N SER A 29 -2.59 0.73 36.08
CA SER A 29 -3.85 1.47 35.91
C SER A 29 -3.61 2.95 35.61
N PHE A 30 -2.64 3.57 36.28
CA PHE A 30 -2.28 4.96 36.04
C PHE A 30 -1.66 5.12 34.65
N ARG A 31 -0.81 4.17 34.23
CA ARG A 31 -0.20 4.18 32.90
C ARG A 31 -1.26 4.08 31.79
N ASP A 32 -2.25 3.21 31.94
CA ASP A 32 -3.34 3.07 30.96
C ASP A 32 -4.28 4.28 30.91
N SER A 33 -4.37 5.06 31.99
CA SER A 33 -5.21 6.27 32.03
C SER A 33 -4.70 7.43 31.15
N VAL A 34 -3.40 7.42 30.81
CA VAL A 34 -2.74 8.45 30.00
C VAL A 34 -2.71 8.09 28.51
N LEU A 35 -2.94 6.81 28.18
CA LEU A 35 -2.91 6.32 26.81
C LEU A 35 -4.16 6.72 26.03
N THR A 36 -3.95 7.07 24.76
CA THR A 36 -5.00 7.19 23.76
C THR A 36 -5.67 5.84 23.50
N GLU A 37 -6.88 5.84 22.92
CA GLU A 37 -7.58 4.61 22.53
C GLU A 37 -6.75 3.75 21.55
N PHE A 38 -5.96 4.40 20.67
CA PHE A 38 -5.04 3.70 19.79
C PHE A 38 -3.91 3.01 20.56
N GLU A 39 -3.24 3.72 21.47
CA GLU A 39 -2.14 3.14 22.26
C GLU A 39 -2.60 1.98 23.16
N LYS A 40 -3.82 2.08 23.72
CA LYS A 40 -4.43 0.95 24.46
C LYS A 40 -4.66 -0.25 23.54
N CYS A 41 -5.20 -0.01 22.35
CA CYS A 41 -5.41 -1.04 21.35
C CYS A 41 -4.09 -1.69 20.92
N ASP A 42 -3.08 -0.88 20.67
CA ASP A 42 -1.75 -1.31 20.24
C ASP A 42 -1.04 -2.15 21.29
N ARG A 43 -1.10 -1.73 22.55
CA ARG A 43 -0.59 -2.53 23.68
C ARG A 43 -1.25 -3.90 23.76
N ARG A 44 -2.58 -3.96 23.56
CA ARG A 44 -3.34 -5.22 23.59
C ARG A 44 -2.93 -6.15 22.44
N CYS A 45 -2.90 -5.66 21.21
CA CYS A 45 -2.61 -6.49 20.05
C CYS A 45 -1.13 -6.92 20.01
N SER A 46 -0.22 -6.04 20.40
CA SER A 46 1.21 -6.34 20.47
C SER A 46 1.54 -7.48 21.43
N ALA A 47 0.78 -7.65 22.52
CA ALA A 47 0.93 -8.77 23.43
C ALA A 47 0.66 -10.13 22.77
N GLU A 48 -0.13 -10.15 21.68
CA GLU A 48 -0.43 -11.34 20.88
C GLU A 48 0.45 -11.43 19.62
N SER A 49 1.48 -10.57 19.45
CA SER A 49 2.23 -10.41 18.20
C SER A 49 1.35 -10.04 16.99
N ARG A 50 0.30 -9.25 17.25
CA ARG A 50 -0.67 -8.79 16.25
C ARG A 50 -0.64 -7.28 16.15
N VAL A 51 -1.08 -6.74 15.03
CA VAL A 51 -1.15 -5.30 14.78
C VAL A 51 -2.53 -4.78 15.15
N SER A 52 -2.55 -3.60 15.79
CA SER A 52 -3.79 -2.91 16.14
C SER A 52 -4.30 -2.04 15.00
N TYR A 53 -5.62 -1.94 14.88
CA TYR A 53 -6.28 -0.90 14.09
C TYR A 53 -7.62 -0.52 14.72
N LEU A 54 -8.04 0.72 14.47
CA LEU A 54 -9.29 1.27 15.00
C LEU A 54 -10.29 1.49 13.87
N VAL A 55 -11.54 1.02 14.07
CA VAL A 55 -12.68 1.37 13.22
C VAL A 55 -13.76 1.94 14.12
N GLU A 56 -14.11 3.21 13.93
CA GLU A 56 -15.12 3.91 14.74
C GLU A 56 -14.88 3.81 16.26
N GLY A 57 -13.60 3.81 16.68
CA GLY A 57 -13.19 3.68 18.08
C GLY A 57 -13.18 2.25 18.63
N VAL A 58 -13.56 1.26 17.83
CA VAL A 58 -13.46 -0.16 18.20
C VAL A 58 -12.08 -0.70 17.84
N CYS A 59 -11.43 -1.32 18.82
CA CYS A 59 -10.12 -1.95 18.68
C CYS A 59 -10.22 -3.33 18.04
N TYR A 60 -9.42 -3.55 16.99
CA TYR A 60 -9.26 -4.83 16.33
C TYR A 60 -7.78 -5.21 16.26
N CYS A 61 -7.51 -6.50 16.49
CA CYS A 61 -6.18 -7.08 16.33
C CYS A 61 -6.15 -7.95 15.08
N LYS A 62 -5.13 -7.77 14.26
CA LYS A 62 -4.95 -8.50 13.01
C LYS A 62 -3.53 -9.01 12.86
N ASP A 63 -3.36 -10.05 12.06
CA ASP A 63 -2.05 -10.65 11.85
C ASP A 63 -1.17 -9.66 11.08
N MET A 64 0.12 -9.64 11.41
CA MET A 64 1.10 -8.78 10.74
C MET A 64 1.08 -9.04 9.23
N ILE A 65 1.28 -7.98 8.46
CA ILE A 65 1.39 -8.10 7.02
C ILE A 65 2.76 -8.66 6.66
N SER A 66 2.75 -9.64 5.77
CA SER A 66 3.94 -10.06 5.02
C SER A 66 3.66 -9.92 3.53
N PHE A 67 4.66 -9.53 2.77
CA PHE A 67 4.52 -9.41 1.32
C PHE A 67 5.06 -10.65 0.62
N ASP A 68 4.20 -11.28 -0.17
CA ASP A 68 4.57 -12.25 -1.17
C ASP A 68 4.97 -11.49 -2.45
N LYS A 69 6.28 -11.43 -2.70
CA LYS A 69 6.89 -10.63 -3.77
C LYS A 69 6.65 -11.30 -5.11
N ASN A 70 5.61 -10.86 -5.83
CA ASN A 70 5.30 -11.34 -7.16
C ASN A 70 5.91 -10.42 -8.21
N TYR A 71 6.80 -10.97 -9.03
CA TYR A 71 7.53 -10.17 -10.01
C TYR A 71 7.48 -10.76 -11.40
N ARG A 72 7.59 -9.87 -12.38
CA ARG A 72 7.88 -10.21 -13.78
C ARG A 72 9.01 -9.33 -14.28
N CYS A 73 10.02 -9.95 -14.89
CA CYS A 73 11.05 -9.20 -15.59
C CYS A 73 10.76 -9.18 -17.08
N LEU A 74 10.88 -8.01 -17.70
CA LEU A 74 10.72 -7.81 -19.13
C LEU A 74 11.98 -7.15 -19.69
N SER A 75 12.49 -7.68 -20.81
CA SER A 75 13.61 -7.11 -21.55
C SER A 75 13.12 -6.37 -22.79
N ASN A 76 13.92 -5.45 -23.33
CA ASN A 76 13.61 -4.72 -24.56
C ASN A 76 12.23 -4.03 -24.58
N VAL A 77 11.78 -3.54 -23.42
CA VAL A 77 10.50 -2.82 -23.31
C VAL A 77 10.64 -1.45 -23.98
N THR A 78 9.67 -1.11 -24.82
CA THR A 78 9.57 0.22 -25.43
C THR A 78 8.26 0.87 -24.99
N PHE A 79 8.32 2.18 -24.76
CA PHE A 79 7.15 2.98 -24.43
C PHE A 79 6.66 3.70 -25.68
N GLU A 80 5.38 3.53 -25.98
CA GLU A 80 4.70 4.14 -27.10
C GLU A 80 3.95 5.39 -26.65
N ASN A 81 3.75 6.34 -27.56
CA ASN A 81 2.86 7.46 -27.31
C ASN A 81 1.45 7.11 -27.78
N ALA A 82 0.45 7.34 -26.94
CA ALA A 82 -0.95 7.14 -27.28
C ALA A 82 -1.69 8.48 -27.20
N GLU A 83 -2.06 9.02 -28.36
CA GLU A 83 -2.75 10.33 -28.46
C GLU A 83 -4.07 10.34 -27.67
N LYS A 84 -4.80 9.21 -27.68
CA LYS A 84 -6.06 9.05 -26.94
C LYS A 84 -5.93 9.27 -25.42
N TYR A 85 -4.77 8.99 -24.83
CA TYR A 85 -4.51 9.22 -23.41
C TYR A 85 -3.82 10.55 -23.16
N SER A 86 -2.79 10.88 -23.94
CA SER A 86 -2.01 12.11 -23.76
C SER A 86 -2.83 13.39 -23.93
N THR A 87 -3.90 13.35 -24.74
CA THR A 87 -4.84 14.48 -24.89
C THR A 87 -5.79 14.66 -23.69
N ARG A 88 -5.96 13.63 -22.85
CA ARG A 88 -6.84 13.62 -21.67
C ARG A 88 -6.08 13.80 -20.37
N PHE A 89 -4.83 13.36 -20.33
CA PHE A 89 -3.92 13.49 -19.20
C PHE A 89 -3.79 14.96 -18.74
N ASN A 90 -3.94 15.20 -17.43
CA ASN A 90 -3.86 16.55 -16.88
C ASN A 90 -3.49 16.55 -15.40
N THR A 91 -2.28 17.01 -15.07
CA THR A 91 -1.78 17.10 -13.69
C THR A 91 -2.31 18.32 -12.94
N SER A 92 -2.61 19.42 -13.62
CA SER A 92 -2.94 20.70 -12.98
C SER A 92 -4.26 20.65 -12.22
N PHE A 93 -5.27 19.96 -12.77
CA PHE A 93 -6.59 19.87 -12.14
C PHE A 93 -6.56 19.00 -10.86
N VAL A 94 -5.80 17.90 -10.90
CA VAL A 94 -5.78 16.91 -9.81
C VAL A 94 -4.68 17.15 -8.79
N ARG A 95 -3.77 18.10 -9.02
CA ARG A 95 -2.65 18.42 -8.12
C ARG A 95 -3.10 18.67 -6.68
N ASN A 96 -4.10 19.52 -6.48
CA ASN A 96 -4.56 19.87 -5.13
C ASN A 96 -5.17 18.67 -4.41
N VAL A 97 -5.94 17.85 -5.14
CA VAL A 97 -6.51 16.62 -4.62
C VAL A 97 -5.39 15.67 -4.21
N ALA A 98 -4.42 15.45 -5.09
CA ALA A 98 -3.31 14.52 -4.83
C ALA A 98 -2.43 14.97 -3.65
N VAL A 99 -2.15 16.27 -3.51
CA VAL A 99 -1.50 16.83 -2.31
C VAL A 99 -2.34 16.58 -1.08
N SER A 100 -3.64 16.88 -1.12
CA SER A 100 -4.53 16.71 0.02
C SER A 100 -4.62 15.25 0.49
N SER A 101 -4.51 14.28 -0.42
CA SER A 101 -4.44 12.86 -0.11
C SER A 101 -3.15 12.53 0.65
N ALA A 102 -1.99 13.04 0.21
CA ALA A 102 -0.70 12.71 0.79
C ALA A 102 -0.47 13.34 2.19
N ILE A 103 -0.89 14.58 2.43
CA ILE A 103 -0.60 15.32 3.68
C ILE A 103 -1.31 14.76 4.93
N GLN A 104 -2.21 13.80 4.77
CA GLN A 104 -2.90 13.14 5.87
C GLN A 104 -2.03 12.10 6.60
N TYR A 105 -0.86 11.80 6.04
CA TYR A 105 0.07 10.79 6.54
C TYR A 105 1.34 11.43 7.13
N GLU A 106 2.02 10.71 8.02
CA GLU A 106 3.17 11.23 8.78
C GLU A 106 4.37 11.63 7.91
N ASN A 107 4.63 10.93 6.81
CA ASN A 107 5.75 11.20 5.90
C ASN A 107 5.27 11.43 4.46
N PRO A 108 4.59 12.56 4.18
CA PRO A 108 3.87 12.79 2.93
C PRO A 108 4.78 12.89 1.69
N ASN A 109 6.08 13.11 1.88
CA ASN A 109 7.05 13.22 0.79
C ASN A 109 7.69 11.88 0.40
N SER A 110 7.57 10.84 1.24
CA SER A 110 8.13 9.52 0.90
C SER A 110 7.42 8.94 -0.34
N ILE A 111 8.17 8.22 -1.17
CA ILE A 111 7.60 7.54 -2.34
C ILE A 111 6.49 6.54 -1.92
N PRO A 112 6.68 5.68 -0.89
CA PRO A 112 5.64 4.79 -0.39
C PRO A 112 4.36 5.53 0.03
N THR A 113 4.46 6.64 0.77
CA THR A 113 3.29 7.41 1.20
C THR A 113 2.56 8.07 0.05
N ARG A 114 3.29 8.68 -0.90
CA ARG A 114 2.67 9.26 -2.09
C ARG A 114 1.92 8.20 -2.90
N LEU A 115 2.55 7.06 -3.16
CA LEU A 115 1.91 5.94 -3.87
C LEU A 115 0.67 5.43 -3.13
N PHE A 116 0.81 5.14 -1.84
CA PHE A 116 -0.28 4.65 -0.99
C PHE A 116 -1.46 5.63 -0.95
N SER A 117 -1.19 6.91 -0.72
CA SER A 117 -2.21 7.94 -0.50
C SER A 117 -3.14 8.13 -1.70
N ILE A 118 -2.59 8.10 -2.92
CA ILE A 118 -3.38 8.27 -4.14
C ILE A 118 -4.20 7.01 -4.40
N TYR A 119 -3.56 5.84 -4.27
CA TYR A 119 -4.25 4.56 -4.45
C TYR A 119 -5.42 4.40 -3.47
N GLN A 120 -5.18 4.71 -2.19
CA GLN A 120 -6.21 4.70 -1.16
C GLN A 120 -7.30 5.72 -1.46
N ALA A 121 -6.95 6.95 -1.86
CA ALA A 121 -7.93 7.99 -2.11
C ALA A 121 -8.90 7.64 -3.26
N ILE A 122 -8.38 7.02 -4.32
CA ILE A 122 -9.16 6.53 -5.46
C ILE A 122 -9.99 5.32 -5.03
N GLY A 123 -9.39 4.32 -4.39
CA GLY A 123 -10.09 3.10 -3.97
C GLY A 123 -11.24 3.32 -2.99
N GLU A 124 -11.20 4.40 -2.21
CA GLU A 124 -12.28 4.79 -1.28
C GLU A 124 -13.44 5.55 -1.95
N ARG A 125 -13.19 6.22 -3.08
CA ARG A 125 -14.12 7.22 -3.63
C ARG A 125 -14.60 6.91 -5.04
N VAL A 126 -13.79 6.24 -5.86
CA VAL A 126 -14.09 6.03 -7.27
C VAL A 126 -14.65 4.63 -7.48
N HIS A 127 -15.77 4.56 -8.18
CA HIS A 127 -16.48 3.33 -8.50
C HIS A 127 -16.22 2.89 -9.93
N TYR A 128 -15.83 1.63 -10.11
CA TYR A 128 -15.67 1.07 -11.44
C TYR A 128 -17.04 0.93 -12.12
N ILE A 129 -17.23 1.57 -13.26
CA ILE A 129 -18.44 1.51 -14.07
C ILE A 129 -18.01 1.38 -15.53
N SER A 130 -18.32 0.24 -16.15
CA SER A 130 -18.04 0.01 -17.56
C SER A 130 -18.80 0.97 -18.46
N ASP A 131 -18.17 1.34 -19.57
CA ASP A 131 -18.81 2.06 -20.65
C ASP A 131 -19.98 1.30 -21.29
N PRO A 132 -20.89 2.03 -21.99
CA PRO A 132 -21.91 1.41 -22.82
C PRO A 132 -21.30 0.46 -23.86
N ARG A 133 -22.04 -0.59 -24.24
CA ARG A 133 -21.57 -1.51 -25.27
C ARG A 133 -21.32 -0.78 -26.59
N ASP A 134 -20.18 -1.09 -27.20
CA ASP A 134 -19.75 -0.59 -28.52
C ASP A 134 -19.48 0.94 -28.57
N ASP A 135 -19.36 1.61 -27.43
CA ASP A 135 -18.95 3.01 -27.32
C ASP A 135 -17.83 3.12 -26.28
N GLU A 136 -16.76 3.84 -26.61
CA GLU A 136 -15.57 3.97 -25.77
C GLU A 136 -15.36 5.46 -25.50
N TYR A 137 -15.48 5.85 -24.22
CA TYR A 137 -15.36 7.22 -23.78
C TYR A 137 -14.30 7.36 -22.69
N ILE A 138 -13.17 7.93 -23.09
CA ILE A 138 -12.08 8.24 -22.18
C ILE A 138 -12.33 9.61 -21.51
N ALA A 139 -12.74 9.58 -20.25
CA ALA A 139 -12.93 10.74 -19.40
C ALA A 139 -11.58 11.37 -19.00
N THR A 140 -11.62 12.68 -18.76
CA THR A 140 -10.50 13.41 -18.15
C THR A 140 -10.40 13.08 -16.65
N PRO A 141 -9.21 13.23 -16.03
CA PRO A 141 -9.04 13.09 -14.58
C PRO A 141 -10.05 13.90 -13.76
N ALA A 142 -10.39 15.09 -14.25
CA ALA A 142 -11.35 15.98 -13.61
C ALA A 142 -12.76 15.39 -13.58
N GLU A 143 -13.21 14.82 -14.71
CA GLU A 143 -14.52 14.20 -14.84
C GLU A 143 -14.62 12.98 -13.93
N THR A 144 -13.68 12.03 -14.03
CA THR A 144 -13.64 10.80 -13.23
C THR A 144 -13.63 11.10 -11.73
N TRP A 145 -12.83 12.08 -11.28
CA TRP A 145 -12.77 12.46 -9.87
C TRP A 145 -14.06 13.13 -9.38
N ASN A 146 -14.65 14.03 -10.18
CA ASN A 146 -15.85 14.77 -9.78
C ASN A 146 -17.10 13.88 -9.75
N ILE A 147 -17.23 12.96 -10.72
CA ILE A 147 -18.36 12.02 -10.77
C ILE A 147 -18.15 10.79 -9.89
N GLN A 148 -16.92 10.55 -9.45
CA GLN A 148 -16.54 9.41 -8.62
C GLN A 148 -16.81 8.06 -9.30
N GLY A 149 -16.64 8.00 -10.61
CA GLY A 149 -16.79 6.77 -11.38
C GLY A 149 -16.18 6.84 -12.77
N GLY A 150 -15.89 5.66 -13.32
CA GLY A 150 -15.28 5.45 -14.63
C GLY A 150 -14.82 4.00 -14.76
N ASP A 151 -14.30 3.63 -15.92
CA ASP A 151 -13.79 2.28 -16.15
C ASP A 151 -12.24 2.19 -16.01
N CYS A 152 -11.61 1.15 -16.56
CA CYS A 152 -10.19 0.90 -16.39
C CYS A 152 -9.31 2.03 -16.93
N ASP A 153 -9.68 2.69 -18.01
CA ASP A 153 -8.81 3.69 -18.62
C ASP A 153 -9.03 5.09 -18.02
N ASP A 154 -10.28 5.46 -17.71
CA ASP A 154 -10.66 6.63 -16.91
C ASP A 154 -9.87 6.67 -15.60
N ILE A 155 -9.95 5.58 -14.83
CA ILE A 155 -9.32 5.47 -13.53
C ILE A 155 -7.80 5.47 -13.68
N SER A 156 -7.27 4.85 -14.74
CA SER A 156 -5.83 4.85 -15.02
C SER A 156 -5.32 6.26 -15.33
N ILE A 157 -6.02 7.05 -16.16
CA ILE A 157 -5.60 8.42 -16.49
C ILE A 157 -5.71 9.34 -15.28
N LEU A 158 -6.76 9.19 -14.46
CA LEU A 158 -6.88 9.89 -13.18
C LEU A 158 -5.70 9.55 -12.25
N MET A 159 -5.44 8.26 -12.04
CA MET A 159 -4.41 7.77 -11.13
C MET A 159 -3.01 8.20 -11.58
N ALA A 160 -2.69 8.02 -12.86
CA ALA A 160 -1.48 8.51 -13.49
C ALA A 160 -1.29 10.02 -13.32
N SER A 161 -2.33 10.81 -13.62
CA SER A 161 -2.28 12.27 -13.50
C SER A 161 -2.04 12.72 -12.05
N MET A 162 -2.63 12.01 -11.09
CA MET A 162 -2.42 12.28 -9.66
C MET A 162 -1.00 11.94 -9.22
N PHE A 163 -0.47 10.78 -9.63
CA PHE A 163 0.91 10.38 -9.35
C PHE A 163 1.93 11.38 -9.92
N GLU A 164 1.82 11.72 -11.21
CA GLU A 164 2.69 12.70 -11.87
C GLU A 164 2.59 14.09 -11.23
N SER A 165 1.37 14.52 -10.86
CA SER A 165 1.18 15.82 -10.20
C SER A 165 1.93 15.95 -8.87
N ILE A 166 2.27 14.83 -8.21
CA ILE A 166 3.02 14.82 -6.95
C ILE A 166 4.45 14.29 -7.12
N GLY A 167 4.94 14.18 -8.36
CA GLY A 167 6.33 13.85 -8.69
C GLY A 167 6.65 12.36 -8.57
N LEU A 168 5.70 11.49 -8.92
CA LEU A 168 5.94 10.07 -9.16
C LEU A 168 5.94 9.83 -10.67
N ASP A 169 6.88 9.00 -11.13
CA ASP A 169 7.08 8.66 -12.55
C ASP A 169 6.12 7.53 -12.94
N ALA A 170 4.96 7.90 -13.45
CA ALA A 170 3.87 7.00 -13.80
C ALA A 170 3.83 6.74 -15.31
N SER A 171 3.40 5.55 -15.68
CA SER A 171 3.12 5.17 -17.05
C SER A 171 1.87 4.30 -17.11
N MET A 172 1.21 4.26 -18.27
CA MET A 172 0.06 3.39 -18.47
C MET A 172 0.49 2.09 -19.17
N VAL A 173 -0.25 1.03 -18.90
CA VAL A 173 -0.09 -0.26 -19.57
C VAL A 173 -1.45 -0.71 -20.06
N GLU A 174 -1.53 -1.00 -21.36
CA GLU A 174 -2.68 -1.70 -21.92
C GLU A 174 -2.34 -3.18 -22.06
N ALA A 175 -3.15 -4.04 -21.46
CA ALA A 175 -3.08 -5.48 -21.64
C ALA A 175 -4.36 -5.95 -22.36
N TYR A 176 -4.22 -6.80 -23.37
CA TYR A 176 -5.37 -7.25 -24.15
C TYR A 176 -5.19 -8.65 -24.74
N ASN A 177 -6.32 -9.29 -25.00
CA ASN A 177 -6.42 -10.55 -25.73
C ASN A 177 -7.47 -10.40 -26.84
N GLU A 178 -7.91 -11.52 -27.44
CA GLU A 178 -8.89 -11.51 -28.52
C GLU A 178 -10.31 -11.10 -28.09
N SER A 179 -10.59 -11.08 -26.79
CA SER A 179 -11.94 -10.91 -26.23
C SER A 179 -12.14 -9.61 -25.45
N TYR A 180 -11.10 -9.12 -24.76
CA TYR A 180 -11.19 -7.89 -23.96
C TYR A 180 -9.81 -7.23 -23.76
N GLY A 181 -9.83 -5.96 -23.39
CA GLY A 181 -8.69 -5.18 -22.95
C GLY A 181 -8.81 -4.76 -21.49
N HIS A 182 -7.70 -4.31 -20.92
CA HIS A 182 -7.60 -3.74 -19.59
C HIS A 182 -6.46 -2.72 -19.57
N VAL A 183 -6.64 -1.65 -18.80
CA VAL A 183 -5.67 -0.56 -18.68
C VAL A 183 -5.36 -0.33 -17.22
N PHE A 184 -4.08 -0.26 -16.87
CA PHE A 184 -3.63 0.02 -15.50
C PHE A 184 -2.38 0.90 -15.51
N VAL A 185 -1.94 1.30 -14.31
CA VAL A 185 -0.80 2.20 -14.14
C VAL A 185 0.39 1.43 -13.57
N ILE A 186 1.59 1.77 -14.02
CA ILE A 186 2.83 1.38 -13.37
C ILE A 186 3.56 2.63 -12.90
N VAL A 187 4.21 2.56 -11.73
CA VAL A 187 4.97 3.67 -11.16
C VAL A 187 6.42 3.23 -10.97
N ARG A 188 7.36 3.93 -11.60
CA ARG A 188 8.79 3.67 -11.46
C ARG A 188 9.27 4.10 -10.08
N ILE A 189 9.95 3.18 -9.40
CA ILE A 189 10.53 3.39 -8.08
C ILE A 189 12.05 3.24 -8.20
N ASP A 190 12.75 4.34 -7.94
CA ASP A 190 14.22 4.42 -7.95
C ASP A 190 14.86 4.12 -6.58
N GLU A 191 14.07 3.56 -5.66
CA GLU A 191 14.52 3.07 -4.36
C GLU A 191 14.72 1.55 -4.39
N ASP A 192 15.44 1.06 -3.38
CA ASP A 192 15.58 -0.37 -3.14
C ASP A 192 14.24 -1.00 -2.71
N LEU A 193 13.85 -2.13 -3.31
CA LEU A 193 12.55 -2.76 -3.05
C LEU A 193 12.32 -3.05 -1.56
N ASP A 194 13.30 -3.62 -0.86
CA ASP A 194 13.15 -3.94 0.56
C ASP A 194 12.97 -2.69 1.41
N ARG A 195 13.72 -1.63 1.10
CA ARG A 195 13.54 -0.32 1.76
C ARG A 195 12.16 0.25 1.49
N PHE A 196 11.70 0.21 0.25
CA PHE A 196 10.34 0.65 -0.11
C PHE A 196 9.29 -0.12 0.69
N LEU A 197 9.40 -1.46 0.77
CA LEU A 197 8.44 -2.30 1.49
C LEU A 197 8.47 -2.09 3.00
N GLN A 198 9.63 -1.76 3.59
CA GLN A 198 9.74 -1.40 5.01
C GLN A 198 8.92 -0.17 5.36
N ASP A 199 8.90 0.84 4.49
CA ASP A 199 8.14 2.08 4.68
C ASP A 199 6.67 1.93 4.22
N TYR A 200 6.40 1.07 3.23
CA TYR A 200 5.07 0.81 2.71
C TYR A 200 4.22 -0.06 3.65
N LYS A 201 4.82 -1.06 4.29
CA LYS A 201 4.13 -2.01 5.19
C LYS A 201 3.36 -1.31 6.33
N PRO A 202 3.94 -0.38 7.10
CA PRO A 202 3.23 0.32 8.18
C PRO A 202 2.01 1.11 7.69
N LEU A 203 2.05 1.65 6.46
CA LEU A 203 0.90 2.35 5.88
C LEU A 203 -0.27 1.40 5.68
N ILE A 204 -0.03 0.24 5.06
CA ILE A 204 -1.07 -0.77 4.86
C ILE A 204 -1.58 -1.28 6.20
N GLU A 205 -0.68 -1.58 7.14
CA GLU A 205 -1.04 -2.08 8.46
C GLU A 205 -1.90 -1.09 9.25
N LYS A 206 -1.58 0.20 9.20
CA LYS A 206 -2.29 1.23 9.97
C LYS A 206 -3.61 1.66 9.34
N TYR A 207 -3.65 1.82 8.02
CA TYR A 207 -4.76 2.51 7.34
C TYR A 207 -5.70 1.60 6.54
N THR A 208 -5.48 0.29 6.56
CA THR A 208 -6.33 -0.66 5.82
C THR A 208 -6.77 -1.82 6.71
N PRO A 209 -7.85 -2.53 6.37
CA PRO A 209 -8.23 -3.76 7.07
C PRO A 209 -7.39 -4.98 6.68
N TYR A 210 -6.34 -4.84 5.85
CA TYR A 210 -5.55 -5.99 5.38
C TYR A 210 -4.64 -6.58 6.45
N PHE A 211 -4.45 -7.90 6.38
CA PHE A 211 -3.62 -8.68 7.29
C PHE A 211 -3.06 -9.93 6.62
N GLY A 212 -2.05 -10.53 7.25
CA GLY A 212 -1.42 -11.77 6.80
C GLY A 212 -0.61 -11.60 5.51
N MET A 213 -0.42 -12.70 4.79
CA MET A 213 0.34 -12.71 3.55
C MET A 213 -0.43 -12.02 2.42
N LYS A 214 0.19 -11.02 1.80
CA LYS A 214 -0.40 -10.24 0.72
C LYS A 214 0.51 -10.25 -0.51
N PRO A 215 -0.04 -10.42 -1.72
CA PRO A 215 0.77 -10.30 -2.92
C PRO A 215 1.28 -8.86 -3.05
N PHE A 216 2.50 -8.67 -3.51
CA PHE A 216 3.02 -7.38 -3.95
C PHE A 216 3.52 -7.54 -5.36
N ASN A 217 2.74 -7.06 -6.34
CA ASN A 217 3.04 -7.23 -7.75
C ASN A 217 3.91 -6.07 -8.25
N PHE A 218 5.07 -6.39 -8.81
CA PHE A 218 5.97 -5.40 -9.39
C PHE A 218 6.63 -5.92 -10.67
N LEU A 219 7.14 -4.99 -11.48
CA LEU A 219 7.87 -5.28 -12.69
C LEU A 219 9.32 -4.86 -12.57
N ILE A 220 10.16 -5.56 -13.32
CA ILE A 220 11.58 -5.24 -13.48
C ILE A 220 11.82 -5.10 -14.97
N PHE A 221 12.34 -3.95 -15.40
CA PHE A 221 12.78 -3.78 -16.78
C PHE A 221 14.28 -3.87 -16.86
N ARG A 222 14.76 -4.57 -17.89
CA ARG A 222 16.17 -4.75 -18.21
C ARG A 222 16.40 -4.56 -19.70
N GLU A 223 17.65 -4.33 -20.09
CA GLU A 223 17.97 -4.21 -21.50
C GLU A 223 17.90 -5.58 -22.17
N THR A 224 18.41 -6.61 -21.50
CA THR A 224 18.53 -7.96 -22.08
C THR A 224 17.83 -9.03 -21.25
N GLU A 225 17.56 -10.19 -21.88
CA GLU A 225 17.04 -11.36 -21.17
C GLU A 225 18.01 -11.89 -20.11
N SER A 226 19.32 -11.85 -20.36
CA SER A 226 20.33 -12.31 -19.39
C SER A 226 20.37 -11.44 -18.14
N GLU A 227 20.18 -10.12 -18.28
CA GLU A 227 20.04 -9.22 -17.13
C GLU A 227 18.75 -9.50 -16.33
N CYS A 228 17.68 -9.89 -17.02
CA CYS A 228 16.48 -10.36 -16.35
C CYS A 228 16.78 -11.62 -15.55
N GLU A 229 17.33 -12.67 -16.16
CA GLU A 229 17.70 -13.91 -15.46
C GLU A 229 18.57 -13.65 -14.24
N TYR A 230 19.57 -12.76 -14.37
CA TYR A 230 20.43 -12.36 -13.26
C TYR A 230 19.63 -11.69 -12.13
N SER A 231 18.76 -10.73 -12.46
CA SER A 231 17.93 -10.04 -11.46
C SER A 231 16.97 -11.00 -10.75
N LEU A 232 16.39 -11.95 -11.49
CA LEU A 232 15.52 -12.97 -10.93
C LEU A 232 16.27 -13.94 -10.00
N HIS A 233 17.49 -14.33 -10.38
CA HIS A 233 18.35 -15.16 -9.55
C HIS A 233 18.68 -14.45 -8.22
N ASN A 234 19.09 -13.19 -8.27
CA ASN A 234 19.43 -12.42 -7.08
C ASN A 234 18.23 -12.27 -6.14
N LEU A 235 17.03 -11.98 -6.67
CA LEU A 235 15.80 -11.94 -5.88
C LEU A 235 15.49 -13.28 -5.21
N TYR A 236 15.69 -14.39 -5.92
CA TYR A 236 15.53 -15.74 -5.34
C TYR A 236 16.54 -16.01 -4.22
N MET A 237 17.74 -15.45 -4.32
CA MET A 237 18.78 -15.54 -3.28
C MET A 237 18.53 -14.57 -2.09
N GLY A 238 17.44 -13.80 -2.12
CA GLY A 238 17.07 -12.87 -1.07
C GLY A 238 17.72 -11.49 -1.20
N GLU A 239 18.32 -11.18 -2.35
CA GLU A 239 18.76 -9.81 -2.64
C GLU A 239 17.57 -8.92 -3.04
N SER A 240 17.75 -7.62 -2.87
CA SER A 240 16.78 -6.61 -3.28
C SER A 240 17.05 -6.15 -4.71
N VAL A 241 16.12 -5.37 -5.28
CA VAL A 241 16.19 -4.89 -6.66
C VAL A 241 15.88 -3.40 -6.76
N LYS A 242 16.53 -2.73 -7.71
CA LYS A 242 16.23 -1.37 -8.18
C LYS A 242 16.73 -1.15 -9.63
N PRO A 243 16.10 -0.24 -10.39
CA PRO A 243 14.74 0.24 -10.17
C PRO A 243 13.75 -0.90 -10.39
N PHE A 244 12.53 -0.70 -9.90
CA PHE A 244 11.38 -1.56 -10.15
C PHE A 244 10.14 -0.70 -10.42
N TYR A 245 9.08 -1.32 -10.91
CA TYR A 245 7.82 -0.63 -11.15
C TYR A 245 6.72 -1.26 -10.31
N VAL A 246 6.05 -0.47 -9.49
CA VAL A 246 4.86 -0.92 -8.76
C VAL A 246 3.69 -0.92 -9.72
N ILE A 247 2.92 -2.00 -9.70
CA ILE A 247 1.66 -2.09 -10.43
C ILE A 247 0.57 -1.44 -9.58
N ALA A 248 -0.11 -0.44 -10.12
CA ALA A 248 -1.26 0.23 -9.53
C ALA A 248 -2.50 -0.09 -10.37
N GLU A 249 -3.26 -1.08 -9.89
CA GLU A 249 -4.43 -1.64 -10.57
C GLU A 249 -5.65 -0.69 -10.51
N SER A 250 -6.24 -0.38 -11.66
CA SER A 250 -7.35 0.57 -11.87
C SER A 250 -8.74 -0.03 -11.60
N THR A 251 -8.87 -1.35 -11.56
CA THR A 251 -10.13 -2.06 -11.23
C THR A 251 -10.25 -2.45 -9.76
N ALA A 252 -9.15 -2.43 -9.00
CA ALA A 252 -9.13 -2.93 -7.64
C ALA A 252 -9.43 -1.83 -6.63
N GLN A 253 -10.57 -1.94 -5.96
CA GLN A 253 -10.83 -1.14 -4.76
C GLN A 253 -9.94 -1.63 -3.60
N GLY A 254 -8.99 -0.79 -3.20
CA GLY A 254 -8.39 -0.81 -1.87
C GLY A 254 -7.04 -1.51 -1.69
N TYR A 255 -6.46 -2.29 -2.61
CA TYR A 255 -5.07 -2.78 -2.46
C TYR A 255 -4.37 -3.04 -3.81
N PRO A 256 -3.18 -2.45 -4.08
CA PRO A 256 -2.51 -2.57 -5.37
C PRO A 256 -1.97 -3.98 -5.68
N GLY A 257 -1.92 -4.88 -4.69
CA GLY A 257 -1.45 -6.25 -4.88
C GLY A 257 -2.55 -7.31 -4.96
N LYS A 258 -3.82 -6.95 -5.20
CA LYS A 258 -4.92 -7.94 -5.16
C LYS A 258 -4.97 -8.87 -6.38
N ASN A 259 -4.59 -8.37 -7.56
CA ASN A 259 -4.64 -9.10 -8.84
C ASN A 259 -3.32 -8.91 -9.61
N ASN A 260 -2.91 -9.94 -10.37
CA ASN A 260 -1.88 -9.78 -11.39
C ASN A 260 -2.56 -9.29 -12.68
N PRO A 261 -2.36 -8.02 -13.10
CA PRO A 261 -3.10 -7.47 -14.24
C PRO A 261 -2.67 -8.03 -15.58
N PHE A 262 -1.62 -8.86 -15.61
CA PHE A 262 -1.16 -9.53 -16.82
C PHE A 262 -1.77 -10.93 -16.99
N GLU A 263 -2.48 -11.43 -15.99
CA GLU A 263 -3.09 -12.76 -16.08
C GLU A 263 -4.21 -12.78 -17.12
N GLY A 264 -4.16 -13.73 -18.06
CA GLY A 264 -5.16 -13.85 -19.13
C GLY A 264 -4.95 -12.95 -20.34
N PHE A 265 -3.86 -12.16 -20.38
CA PHE A 265 -3.50 -11.33 -21.52
C PHE A 265 -2.26 -11.86 -22.25
N ASN A 266 -2.32 -11.83 -23.58
CA ASN A 266 -1.23 -12.29 -24.43
C ASN A 266 -0.46 -11.15 -25.09
N ASN A 267 -1.01 -9.92 -25.05
CA ASN A 267 -0.39 -8.72 -25.60
C ASN A 267 -0.35 -7.62 -24.55
N THR A 268 0.68 -6.78 -24.63
CA THR A 268 0.88 -5.65 -23.72
C THR A 268 1.52 -4.49 -24.47
N ARG A 269 1.01 -3.27 -24.27
CA ARG A 269 1.65 -2.03 -24.70
C ARG A 269 1.97 -1.16 -23.50
N PHE A 270 3.19 -0.66 -23.44
CA PHE A 270 3.63 0.30 -22.43
C PHE A 270 3.51 1.70 -23.02
N ILE A 271 2.91 2.61 -22.26
CA ILE A 271 2.48 3.90 -22.80
C ILE A 271 3.06 5.02 -21.98
N ASN A 272 3.73 5.94 -22.67
CA ASN A 272 4.16 7.20 -22.10
C ASN A 272 2.97 8.17 -22.07
N ILE A 273 2.70 8.71 -20.89
CA ILE A 273 1.61 9.63 -20.58
C ILE A 273 2.17 11.03 -20.34
N GLY A 274 2.73 11.61 -21.40
CA GLY A 274 3.06 13.03 -21.45
C GLY A 274 4.27 13.43 -20.60
N GLN A 275 5.46 13.09 -21.09
CA GLN A 275 6.69 13.87 -20.88
C GLN A 275 7.06 14.65 -22.14
#